data_AF-A0A847ZXK4-F1
#
_entry.id   AF-A0A847ZXK4-F1
#
_cell.length_a   1.000
_cell.length_b   1.000
_cell.length_c   1.000
_cell.angle_alpha   90.00
_cell.angle_beta   90.00
_cell.angle_gamma   90.00
#
_symmetry.space_group_name_H-M   'P 1'
#
loop_
_entity.id
_entity.type
_entity.pdbx_description
1 polymer ?
#
loop_
_entity_poly.entity_id
_entity_poly.type
_entity_poly.pdbx_seq_one_letter_code
_entity_poly.pdbx_strand_id
1 'polypeptide(L)'
;MIRTGEQYRSSIRDGREVWINGERVQDVTRHPMFKPLIDIRARIYDMQHEAATQAVMTYEENGQRHAIGSQLPFTSAHWEAKRKAVDTVMFDIGGVVTRVGDETVGEMWSLWDGKDILNEIDPRFAANIETHIKKVIADDPFHVSANTDPKGDRSKRPQDQDPDMLVHVVKETDQGIIIRGAKYETAAAYSNQAFLKPTIANWGDSKLSDYALGCIVKMNAPGVKHICRTGFAGR
;
A
#
# COMPACT_ATOMS: atom_id res chain seq x y z
N MET A 1 -5.91 14.79 8.41
CA MET A 1 -7.03 14.30 9.26
C MET A 1 -6.78 12.83 9.52
N ILE A 2 -6.70 12.41 10.78
CA ILE A 2 -6.52 11.00 11.14
C ILE A 2 -7.84 10.24 11.05
N ARG A 3 -7.82 9.01 10.54
CA ARG A 3 -9.02 8.18 10.45
C ARG A 3 -9.33 7.48 11.77
N THR A 4 -10.61 7.20 11.98
CA THR A 4 -11.11 6.24 12.97
C THR A 4 -11.21 4.84 12.35
N GLY A 5 -11.34 3.81 13.19
CA GLY A 5 -11.54 2.44 12.75
C GLY A 5 -12.80 2.27 11.89
N GLU A 6 -13.89 2.96 12.23
CA GLU A 6 -15.13 2.91 11.43
C GLU A 6 -14.97 3.60 10.06
N GLN A 7 -14.27 4.74 10.01
CA GLN A 7 -13.95 5.40 8.73
C GLN A 7 -13.12 4.49 7.83
N TYR A 8 -12.14 3.76 8.41
CA TYR A 8 -11.39 2.76 7.66
C TYR A 8 -12.29 1.62 7.13
N ARG A 9 -13.14 1.02 7.97
CA ARG A 9 -14.09 -0.02 7.53
C ARG A 9 -15.02 0.47 6.44
N SER A 10 -15.54 1.70 6.56
CA SER A 10 -16.35 2.32 5.52
C SER A 10 -15.55 2.50 4.23
N SER A 11 -14.28 2.90 4.32
CA SER A 11 -13.43 3.16 3.15
C SER A 11 -13.10 1.92 2.29
N ILE A 12 -13.32 0.71 2.82
CA ILE A 12 -13.06 -0.55 2.11
C ILE A 12 -14.35 -1.31 1.73
N ARG A 13 -15.52 -0.72 2.00
CA ARG A 13 -16.82 -1.13 1.47
C ARG A 13 -17.09 -0.41 0.14
N ASP A 14 -16.21 -0.62 -0.83
CA ASP A 14 -16.03 0.24 -2.01
C ASP A 14 -16.23 -0.48 -3.34
N GLY A 15 -16.85 -1.66 -3.31
CA GLY A 15 -17.14 -2.47 -4.50
C GLY A 15 -15.95 -3.26 -5.05
N ARG A 16 -14.81 -3.27 -4.36
CA ARG A 16 -13.63 -4.08 -4.72
C ARG A 16 -13.98 -5.53 -5.05
N GLU A 17 -13.30 -6.09 -6.04
CA GLU A 17 -13.52 -7.47 -6.45
C GLU A 17 -12.56 -8.41 -5.71
N VAL A 18 -13.08 -9.08 -4.68
CA VAL A 18 -12.30 -9.99 -3.83
C VAL A 18 -12.86 -11.41 -3.93
N TRP A 19 -11.97 -12.38 -4.10
CA TRP A 19 -12.29 -13.79 -4.23
C TRP A 19 -11.51 -14.59 -3.18
N ILE A 20 -12.16 -15.56 -2.54
CA ILE A 20 -11.51 -16.52 -1.64
C ILE A 20 -12.16 -17.89 -1.80
N ASN A 21 -11.36 -18.95 -1.90
CA ASN A 21 -11.85 -20.32 -2.06
C ASN A 21 -12.87 -20.51 -3.22
N GLY A 22 -12.69 -19.76 -4.32
CA GLY A 22 -13.58 -19.81 -5.49
C GLY A 22 -14.85 -18.97 -5.39
N GLU A 23 -15.10 -18.30 -4.26
CA GLU A 23 -16.29 -17.48 -4.05
C GLU A 23 -15.97 -15.99 -4.00
N ARG A 24 -16.88 -15.17 -4.54
CA ARG A 24 -16.78 -13.71 -4.49
C ARG A 24 -17.25 -13.20 -3.13
N VAL A 25 -16.41 -12.42 -2.48
CA VAL A 25 -16.71 -11.76 -1.20
C VAL A 25 -17.56 -10.52 -1.46
N GLN A 26 -18.73 -10.46 -0.84
CA GLN A 26 -19.65 -9.30 -0.96
C GLN A 26 -19.21 -8.13 -0.08
N ASP A 27 -18.74 -8.40 1.14
CA ASP A 27 -18.28 -7.40 2.09
C ASP A 27 -17.08 -7.93 2.87
N VAL A 28 -15.89 -7.40 2.55
CA VAL A 28 -14.64 -7.79 3.21
C VAL A 28 -14.66 -7.50 4.71
N THR A 29 -15.37 -6.47 5.15
CA THR A 29 -15.39 -6.05 6.57
C THR A 29 -16.13 -7.03 7.47
N ARG A 30 -17.03 -7.83 6.89
CA ARG A 30 -17.87 -8.80 7.60
C ARG A 30 -17.46 -10.24 7.35
N HIS A 31 -16.73 -10.49 6.28
CA HIS A 31 -16.36 -11.85 5.91
C HIS A 31 -15.43 -12.49 6.96
N PRO A 32 -15.77 -13.67 7.52
CA PRO A 32 -15.05 -14.28 8.65
C PRO A 32 -13.53 -14.44 8.46
N MET A 33 -13.06 -14.67 7.24
CA MET A 33 -11.63 -14.81 6.95
C MET A 33 -10.83 -13.51 6.97
N PHE A 34 -11.50 -12.35 6.81
CA PHE A 34 -10.84 -11.04 6.73
C PHE A 34 -11.12 -10.19 7.96
N LYS A 35 -12.31 -10.36 8.58
CA LYS A 35 -12.76 -9.57 9.72
C LYS A 35 -11.70 -9.45 10.84
N PRO A 36 -11.00 -10.51 11.29
CA PRO A 36 -10.01 -10.36 12.36
C PRO A 36 -8.87 -9.39 12.02
N LEU A 37 -8.36 -9.42 10.77
CA LEU A 37 -7.28 -8.53 10.34
C LEU A 37 -7.78 -7.10 10.12
N ILE A 38 -9.01 -6.93 9.64
CA ILE A 38 -9.67 -5.63 9.53
C ILE A 38 -9.95 -5.03 10.91
N ASP A 39 -10.32 -5.85 11.89
CA ASP A 39 -10.50 -5.42 13.27
C ASP A 39 -9.21 -4.91 13.89
N ILE A 40 -8.10 -5.63 13.67
CA ILE A 40 -6.76 -5.20 14.10
C ILE A 40 -6.39 -3.88 13.42
N ARG A 41 -6.61 -3.74 12.11
CA ARG A 41 -6.29 -2.47 11.43
C ARG A 41 -7.17 -1.33 11.92
N ALA A 42 -8.46 -1.57 12.17
CA ALA A 42 -9.38 -0.59 12.75
C ALA A 42 -8.96 -0.16 14.15
N ARG A 43 -8.52 -1.11 15.00
CA ARG A 43 -7.95 -0.84 16.33
C ARG A 43 -6.80 0.16 16.26
N ILE A 44 -5.87 -0.02 15.32
CA ILE A 44 -4.73 0.89 15.15
C ILE A 44 -5.17 2.31 14.79
N TYR A 45 -6.23 2.47 14.00
CA TYR A 45 -6.81 3.78 13.72
C TYR A 45 -7.43 4.39 14.99
N ASP A 46 -8.15 3.62 15.79
CA ASP A 46 -8.78 4.09 17.03
C ASP A 46 -7.75 4.48 18.11
N MET A 47 -6.59 3.81 18.16
CA MET A 47 -5.48 4.19 19.03
C MET A 47 -4.98 5.64 18.79
N GLN A 48 -5.23 6.22 17.63
CA GLN A 48 -4.89 7.63 17.35
C GLN A 48 -5.80 8.63 18.08
N HIS A 49 -6.95 8.18 18.58
CA HIS A 49 -7.98 9.02 19.22
C HIS A 49 -8.07 8.79 20.73
N GLU A 50 -7.49 7.70 21.23
CA GLU A 50 -7.54 7.35 22.66
C GLU A 50 -6.57 8.18 23.49
N ALA A 51 -7.04 8.68 24.64
CA ALA A 51 -6.22 9.51 25.53
C ALA A 51 -4.90 8.83 25.95
N ALA A 52 -4.89 7.50 26.09
CA ALA A 52 -3.71 6.74 26.51
C ALA A 52 -2.62 6.66 25.42
N THR A 53 -2.98 6.72 24.14
CA THR A 53 -2.07 6.42 23.03
C THR A 53 -1.94 7.56 22.02
N GLN A 54 -2.88 8.50 21.97
CA GLN A 54 -2.91 9.60 20.99
C GLN A 54 -1.59 10.37 20.93
N ALA A 55 -0.99 10.69 22.08
CA ALA A 55 0.26 11.46 22.14
C ALA A 55 1.46 10.71 21.52
N VAL A 56 1.41 9.37 21.47
CA VAL A 56 2.44 8.53 20.85
C VAL A 56 2.11 8.22 19.40
N MET A 57 0.82 8.14 19.06
CA MET A 57 0.34 7.75 17.74
C MET A 57 0.22 8.92 16.75
N THR A 58 0.26 10.16 17.23
CA THR A 58 -0.02 11.35 16.41
C THR A 58 0.96 12.49 16.66
N TYR A 59 1.06 13.41 15.69
CA TYR A 59 1.75 14.69 15.83
C TYR A 59 0.85 15.83 15.36
N GLU A 60 1.16 17.05 15.77
CA GLU A 60 0.49 18.26 15.31
C GLU A 60 1.40 19.10 14.43
N GLU A 61 0.85 19.61 13.32
CA GLU A 61 1.52 20.51 12.40
C GLU A 61 0.47 21.48 11.84
N ASN A 62 0.75 22.79 11.86
CA ASN A 62 -0.16 23.83 11.35
C ASN A 62 -1.60 23.75 11.93
N GLY A 63 -1.74 23.38 13.20
CA GLY A 63 -3.04 23.25 13.87
C GLY A 63 -3.86 22.02 13.44
N GLN A 64 -3.24 21.09 12.69
CA GLN A 64 -3.86 19.82 12.29
C GLN A 64 -3.12 18.65 12.91
N ARG A 65 -3.87 17.59 13.22
CA ARG A 65 -3.34 16.34 13.76
C ARG A 65 -3.19 15.30 12.66
N HIS A 66 -2.04 14.62 12.67
CA HIS A 66 -1.65 13.62 11.68
C HIS A 66 -1.09 12.36 12.35
N ALA A 67 -1.14 11.24 11.62
CA ALA A 67 -0.60 9.97 12.07
C ALA A 67 0.94 10.00 12.08
N ILE A 68 1.57 9.55 13.17
CA ILE A 68 3.05 9.43 13.24
C ILE A 68 3.60 8.55 12.11
N GLY A 69 2.85 7.51 11.70
CA GLY A 69 3.26 6.62 10.61
C GLY A 69 3.56 7.37 9.31
N SER A 70 2.78 8.41 8.97
CA SER A 70 2.93 9.17 7.73
C SER A 70 3.88 10.36 7.80
N GLN A 71 4.38 10.72 8.98
CA GLN A 71 5.30 11.85 9.15
C GLN A 71 6.61 11.65 8.37
N LEU A 72 7.12 12.67 7.69
CA LEU A 72 8.43 12.61 7.04
C LEU A 72 9.57 12.70 8.09
N PRO A 73 10.51 11.74 8.14
CA PRO A 73 11.47 11.65 9.24
C PRO A 73 12.79 12.40 8.96
N PHE A 74 12.77 13.74 9.09
CA PHE A 74 13.96 14.58 8.92
C PHE A 74 14.93 14.66 10.11
N THR A 75 14.58 14.12 11.28
CA THR A 75 15.41 14.20 12.50
C THR A 75 15.45 12.87 13.24
N SER A 76 16.45 12.67 14.11
CA SER A 76 16.51 11.50 15.00
C SER A 76 15.26 11.38 15.87
N ALA A 77 14.73 12.50 16.36
CA ALA A 77 13.50 12.53 17.14
C ALA A 77 12.28 12.00 16.37
N HIS A 78 12.17 12.26 15.05
CA HIS A 78 11.10 11.69 14.22
C HIS A 78 11.21 10.16 14.15
N TRP A 79 12.43 9.63 14.03
CA TRP A 79 12.67 8.18 14.02
C TRP A 79 12.36 7.53 15.37
N GLU A 80 12.74 8.17 16.48
CA GLU A 80 12.41 7.71 17.83
C GLU A 80 10.88 7.69 18.06
N ALA A 81 10.17 8.74 17.62
CA ALA A 81 8.72 8.82 17.70
C ALA A 81 8.04 7.70 16.90
N LYS A 82 8.50 7.44 15.67
CA LYS A 82 8.01 6.32 14.84
C LYS A 82 8.25 4.98 15.52
N ARG A 83 9.46 4.72 16.03
CA ARG A 83 9.77 3.49 16.74
C ARG A 83 8.83 3.27 17.94
N LYS A 84 8.62 4.32 18.74
CA LYS A 84 7.70 4.26 19.89
C LYS A 84 6.25 3.97 19.47
N ALA A 85 5.79 4.57 18.38
CA ALA A 85 4.46 4.30 17.83
C ALA A 85 4.33 2.84 17.35
N VAL A 86 5.33 2.33 16.62
CA VAL A 86 5.39 0.93 16.18
C VAL A 86 5.38 -0.02 17.37
N ASP A 87 6.23 0.21 18.37
CA ASP A 87 6.26 -0.61 19.59
C ASP A 87 4.90 -0.60 20.28
N THR A 88 4.27 0.58 20.42
CA THR A 88 2.94 0.74 21.04
C THR A 88 1.88 -0.08 20.30
N VAL A 89 1.86 -0.02 18.97
CA VAL A 89 0.96 -0.84 18.13
C VAL A 89 1.25 -2.32 18.31
N MET A 90 2.51 -2.74 18.19
CA MET A 90 2.89 -4.16 18.23
C MET A 90 2.60 -4.78 19.61
N PHE A 91 2.78 -4.03 20.70
CA PHE A 91 2.38 -4.49 22.03
C PHE A 91 0.86 -4.57 22.21
N ASP A 92 0.09 -3.62 21.66
CA ASP A 92 -1.38 -3.64 21.73
C ASP A 92 -1.98 -4.83 20.96
N ILE A 93 -1.46 -5.11 19.76
CA ILE A 93 -1.99 -6.17 18.87
C ILE A 93 -1.30 -7.54 19.07
N GLY A 94 -0.34 -7.64 19.98
CA GLY A 94 0.37 -8.88 20.32
C GLY A 94 1.46 -9.32 19.31
N GLY A 95 1.90 -8.46 18.41
CA GLY A 95 3.08 -8.67 17.55
C GLY A 95 2.96 -9.74 16.45
N VAL A 96 1.78 -10.33 16.24
CA VAL A 96 1.58 -11.40 15.24
C VAL A 96 1.31 -10.83 13.85
N VAL A 97 0.58 -9.72 13.75
CA VAL A 97 0.20 -9.10 12.47
C VAL A 97 1.21 -8.02 12.12
N THR A 98 1.99 -8.25 11.07
CA THR A 98 3.15 -7.41 10.72
C THR A 98 2.92 -6.47 9.54
N ARG A 99 1.83 -6.64 8.78
CA ARG A 99 1.48 -5.79 7.63
C ARG A 99 0.37 -4.81 8.02
N VAL A 100 0.75 -3.75 8.74
CA VAL A 100 -0.18 -2.83 9.41
C VAL A 100 -0.14 -1.38 8.90
N GLY A 101 0.75 -1.06 7.96
CA GLY A 101 0.60 0.08 7.04
C GLY A 101 1.57 1.24 7.25
N ASP A 102 2.37 1.24 8.31
CA ASP A 102 3.42 2.23 8.54
C ASP A 102 4.66 1.97 7.67
N GLU A 103 4.92 0.71 7.33
CA GLU A 103 6.15 0.29 6.65
C GLU A 103 6.20 0.66 5.17
N THR A 104 5.05 0.87 4.52
CA THR A 104 4.98 1.02 3.06
C THR A 104 4.96 2.48 2.60
N VAL A 105 4.58 3.42 3.47
CA VAL A 105 4.73 4.86 3.19
C VAL A 105 6.21 5.26 3.14
N GLY A 106 7.06 4.58 3.92
CA GLY A 106 8.50 4.82 3.95
C GLY A 106 9.19 4.66 2.59
N GLU A 107 8.68 3.76 1.74
CA GLU A 107 9.19 3.55 0.38
C GLU A 107 9.02 4.79 -0.51
N MET A 108 8.02 5.64 -0.23
CA MET A 108 7.78 6.87 -0.98
C MET A 108 8.67 8.02 -0.52
N TRP A 109 9.24 7.95 0.70
CA TRP A 109 10.18 8.97 1.17
C TRP A 109 11.48 8.96 0.38
N SER A 110 11.97 7.78 -0.03
CA SER A 110 13.14 7.71 -0.91
C SER A 110 12.89 8.33 -2.29
N LEU A 111 11.65 8.23 -2.81
CA LEU A 111 11.25 8.91 -4.05
C LEU A 111 11.08 10.41 -3.85
N TRP A 112 10.73 10.86 -2.65
CA TRP A 112 10.73 12.27 -2.30
C TRP A 112 12.15 12.85 -2.27
N ASP A 113 13.13 12.10 -1.74
CA ASP A 113 14.53 12.51 -1.76
C ASP A 113 15.12 12.43 -3.19
N GLY A 114 14.65 11.47 -3.99
CA GLY A 114 15.07 11.25 -5.38
C GLY A 114 14.36 12.10 -6.44
N LYS A 115 13.69 13.20 -6.08
CA LYS A 115 12.89 14.01 -7.02
C LYS A 115 13.68 14.53 -8.21
N ASP A 116 14.94 14.91 -8.03
CA ASP A 116 15.78 15.40 -9.12
C ASP A 116 16.01 14.30 -10.17
N ILE A 117 16.28 13.06 -9.72
CA ILE A 117 16.42 11.88 -10.59
C ILE A 117 15.11 11.59 -11.33
N LEU A 118 13.97 11.70 -10.63
CA LEU A 118 12.66 11.51 -11.26
C LEU A 118 12.38 12.55 -12.35
N ASN A 119 12.77 13.81 -12.12
CA ASN A 119 12.59 14.90 -13.06
C ASN A 119 13.47 14.77 -14.32
N GLU A 120 14.63 14.11 -14.24
CA GLU A 120 15.45 13.77 -15.41
C GLU A 120 14.72 12.81 -16.36
N ILE A 121 13.82 11.97 -15.84
CA ILE A 121 13.00 11.06 -16.63
C ILE A 121 11.75 11.77 -17.13
N ASP A 122 10.96 12.33 -16.21
CA ASP A 122 9.77 13.11 -16.51
C ASP A 122 9.45 14.08 -15.35
N PRO A 123 9.35 15.40 -15.60
CA PRO A 123 9.12 16.39 -14.54
C PRO A 123 7.77 16.22 -13.81
N ARG A 124 6.83 15.47 -14.40
CA ARG A 124 5.55 15.14 -13.76
C ARG A 124 5.73 14.18 -12.58
N PHE A 125 6.78 13.37 -12.57
CA PHE A 125 6.95 12.31 -11.56
C PHE A 125 7.24 12.88 -10.17
N ALA A 126 8.11 13.88 -10.03
CA ALA A 126 8.31 14.52 -8.74
C ALA A 126 7.00 15.15 -8.22
N ALA A 127 6.28 15.88 -9.06
CA ALA A 127 4.99 16.49 -8.70
C ALA A 127 3.95 15.44 -8.26
N ASN A 128 3.91 14.27 -8.92
CA ASN A 128 3.04 13.16 -8.56
C ASN A 128 3.41 12.57 -7.19
N ILE A 129 4.69 12.38 -6.90
CA ILE A 129 5.18 11.89 -5.60
C ILE A 129 4.83 12.88 -4.49
N GLU A 130 5.07 14.17 -4.69
CA GLU A 130 4.72 15.19 -3.70
C GLU A 130 3.23 15.23 -3.42
N THR A 131 2.41 15.19 -4.47
CA THR A 131 0.95 15.14 -4.37
C THR A 131 0.51 13.90 -3.61
N HIS A 132 1.13 12.75 -3.87
CA HIS A 132 0.79 11.50 -3.20
C HIS A 132 1.12 11.56 -1.69
N ILE A 133 2.32 12.02 -1.31
CA ILE A 133 2.72 12.12 0.09
C ILE A 133 1.80 13.07 0.87
N LYS A 134 1.47 14.23 0.29
CA LYS A 134 0.50 15.17 0.89
C LYS A 134 -0.87 14.50 1.10
N LYS A 135 -1.36 13.73 0.13
CA LYS A 135 -2.62 12.98 0.25
C LYS A 135 -2.55 11.89 1.32
N VAL A 136 -1.45 11.15 1.43
CA VAL A 136 -1.27 10.13 2.48
C VAL A 136 -1.33 10.76 3.87
N ILE A 137 -0.63 11.88 4.09
CA ILE A 137 -0.64 12.63 5.35
C ILE A 137 -2.02 13.23 5.66
N ALA A 138 -2.74 13.67 4.64
CA ALA A 138 -4.05 14.28 4.79
C ALA A 138 -5.18 13.26 5.03
N ASP A 139 -5.17 12.15 4.29
CA ASP A 139 -6.28 11.20 4.20
C ASP A 139 -6.09 9.93 5.04
N ASP A 140 -4.87 9.69 5.54
CA ASP A 140 -4.49 8.54 6.38
C ASP A 140 -4.95 7.17 5.79
N PRO A 141 -4.67 6.87 4.51
CA PRO A 141 -5.10 5.63 3.87
C PRO A 141 -4.30 4.43 4.38
N PHE A 142 -4.91 3.24 4.41
CA PHE A 142 -4.14 2.02 4.57
C PHE A 142 -3.43 1.72 3.25
N HIS A 143 -2.12 1.95 3.24
CA HIS A 143 -1.22 1.76 2.12
C HIS A 143 -0.48 0.43 2.26
N VAL A 144 -0.36 -0.33 1.16
CA VAL A 144 0.49 -1.54 1.09
C VAL A 144 1.48 -1.44 -0.06
N SER A 145 2.45 -2.35 -0.13
CA SER A 145 3.29 -2.45 -1.33
C SER A 145 2.52 -3.19 -2.43
N ALA A 146 3.08 -3.32 -3.61
CA ALA A 146 2.68 -4.31 -4.60
C ALA A 146 3.96 -4.73 -5.34
N ASN A 147 4.87 -5.29 -4.56
CA ASN A 147 6.23 -5.57 -4.99
C ASN A 147 6.27 -6.94 -5.67
N THR A 148 5.96 -8.03 -4.96
CA THR A 148 6.33 -9.37 -5.42
C THR A 148 5.65 -9.79 -6.71
N ASP A 149 6.46 -10.02 -7.74
CA ASP A 149 6.03 -10.58 -9.02
C ASP A 149 5.71 -12.09 -8.94
N PRO A 150 4.72 -12.59 -9.69
CA PRO A 150 4.62 -14.00 -10.03
C PRO A 150 5.92 -14.49 -10.68
N LYS A 151 6.41 -15.63 -10.19
CA LYS A 151 7.73 -16.14 -10.62
C LYS A 151 7.72 -16.83 -12.00
N GLY A 152 6.53 -17.18 -12.51
CA GLY A 152 6.36 -17.85 -13.79
C GLY A 152 7.32 -19.03 -14.02
N ASP A 153 7.76 -19.17 -15.26
CA ASP A 153 8.85 -20.08 -15.63
C ASP A 153 10.20 -19.39 -15.40
N ARG A 154 10.89 -19.78 -14.33
CA ARG A 154 12.18 -19.20 -13.94
C ARG A 154 13.34 -19.57 -14.87
N SER A 155 13.13 -20.48 -15.83
CA SER A 155 14.13 -20.80 -16.87
C SER A 155 14.13 -19.79 -18.02
N LYS A 156 13.12 -18.91 -18.09
CA LYS A 156 12.91 -17.95 -19.17
C LYS A 156 13.04 -16.52 -18.68
N ARG A 157 13.40 -15.60 -19.57
CA ARG A 157 13.32 -14.17 -19.29
C ARG A 157 11.85 -13.72 -19.28
N PRO A 158 11.51 -12.57 -18.66
CA PRO A 158 10.16 -12.00 -18.71
C PRO A 158 9.53 -11.97 -20.10
N GLN A 159 10.28 -11.51 -21.10
CA GLN A 159 9.81 -11.40 -22.49
C GLN A 159 9.65 -12.72 -23.23
N ASP A 160 10.20 -13.82 -22.70
CA ASP A 160 10.20 -15.14 -23.35
C ASP A 160 9.09 -16.06 -22.79
N GLN A 161 8.22 -15.55 -21.91
CA GLN A 161 7.09 -16.27 -21.33
C GLN A 161 5.80 -15.46 -21.45
N ASP A 162 4.71 -15.94 -20.84
CA ASP A 162 3.44 -15.20 -20.81
C ASP A 162 3.69 -13.77 -20.25
N PRO A 163 3.46 -12.71 -21.03
CA PRO A 163 3.77 -11.34 -20.61
C PRO A 163 2.92 -10.90 -19.42
N ASP A 164 1.72 -11.48 -19.25
CA ASP A 164 0.82 -11.17 -18.13
C ASP A 164 1.28 -11.81 -16.80
N MET A 165 2.38 -12.58 -16.80
CA MET A 165 3.03 -13.05 -15.55
C MET A 165 3.54 -11.88 -14.71
N LEU A 166 3.96 -10.79 -15.34
CA LEU A 166 4.40 -9.58 -14.68
C LEU A 166 3.47 -8.44 -15.04
N VAL A 167 3.38 -7.45 -14.16
CA VAL A 167 2.67 -6.23 -14.55
C VAL A 167 3.49 -5.45 -15.57
N HIS A 168 2.87 -5.14 -16.71
CA HIS A 168 3.46 -4.37 -17.79
C HIS A 168 2.46 -3.41 -18.43
N VAL A 169 2.98 -2.41 -19.14
CA VAL A 169 2.20 -1.50 -19.98
C VAL A 169 1.75 -2.23 -21.23
N VAL A 170 0.44 -2.20 -21.50
CA VAL A 170 -0.14 -2.78 -22.72
C VAL A 170 -0.60 -1.73 -23.72
N LYS A 171 -0.78 -0.49 -23.25
CA LYS A 171 -1.18 0.64 -24.07
C LYS A 171 -0.88 1.95 -23.36
N GLU A 172 -0.42 2.94 -24.11
CA GLU A 172 -0.37 4.34 -23.68
C GLU A 172 -1.48 5.15 -24.36
N THR A 173 -2.01 6.13 -23.64
CA THR A 173 -3.05 7.05 -24.10
C THR A 173 -2.78 8.43 -23.52
N ASP A 174 -3.46 9.45 -24.05
CA ASP A 174 -3.39 10.80 -23.50
C ASP A 174 -3.87 10.91 -22.04
N GLN A 175 -4.63 9.92 -21.55
CA GLN A 175 -5.11 9.84 -20.16
C GLN A 175 -4.16 9.07 -19.24
N GLY A 176 -3.12 8.43 -19.77
CA GLY A 176 -2.18 7.60 -19.03
C GLY A 176 -2.01 6.20 -19.62
N ILE A 177 -1.50 5.29 -18.80
CA ILE A 177 -1.15 3.91 -19.18
C ILE A 177 -2.25 2.92 -18.82
N ILE A 178 -2.42 1.90 -19.66
CA ILE A 178 -3.18 0.69 -19.35
C ILE A 178 -2.18 -0.40 -19.00
N ILE A 179 -2.36 -1.03 -17.84
CA ILE A 179 -1.46 -2.05 -17.33
C ILE A 179 -2.17 -3.39 -17.19
N ARG A 180 -1.44 -4.48 -17.32
CA ARG A 180 -1.95 -5.84 -17.13
C ARG A 180 -0.88 -6.74 -16.54
N GLY A 181 -1.32 -7.68 -15.71
CA GLY A 181 -0.48 -8.71 -15.10
C GLY A 181 -0.93 -9.01 -13.68
N ALA A 182 -0.04 -9.55 -12.86
CA ALA A 182 -0.34 -9.90 -11.48
C ALA A 182 0.80 -9.57 -10.50
N LYS A 183 0.44 -9.48 -9.21
CA LYS A 183 1.35 -9.33 -8.07
C LYS A 183 0.88 -10.21 -6.92
N TYR A 184 1.82 -10.72 -6.15
CA TYR A 184 1.55 -11.24 -4.80
C TYR A 184 1.67 -10.10 -3.81
N GLU A 185 0.61 -9.87 -3.02
CA GLU A 185 0.62 -8.80 -2.05
C GLU A 185 -0.12 -9.17 -0.76
N THR A 186 0.47 -8.79 0.37
CA THR A 186 -0.13 -9.02 1.69
C THR A 186 -1.07 -7.86 1.99
N ALA A 187 -2.24 -8.15 2.58
CA ALA A 187 -3.23 -7.14 2.96
C ALA A 187 -3.90 -6.36 1.80
N ALA A 188 -3.62 -6.68 0.54
CA ALA A 188 -4.20 -6.00 -0.63
C ALA A 188 -5.75 -5.96 -0.59
N ALA A 189 -6.38 -7.09 -0.26
CA ALA A 189 -7.84 -7.22 -0.23
C ALA A 189 -8.55 -6.27 0.76
N TYR A 190 -7.84 -5.77 1.78
CA TYR A 190 -8.39 -4.89 2.81
C TYR A 190 -7.60 -3.59 3.01
N SER A 191 -6.76 -3.20 2.04
CA SER A 191 -6.09 -1.89 2.00
C SER A 191 -6.81 -0.92 1.07
N ASN A 192 -6.47 0.38 1.12
CA ASN A 192 -7.06 1.38 0.22
C ASN A 192 -6.29 1.48 -1.10
N GLN A 193 -4.98 1.31 -1.05
CA GLN A 193 -4.10 1.47 -2.21
C GLN A 193 -2.80 0.69 -2.03
N ALA A 194 -2.15 0.40 -3.15
CA ALA A 194 -0.85 -0.24 -3.20
C ALA A 194 0.12 0.59 -4.03
N PHE A 195 1.38 0.65 -3.62
CA PHE A 195 2.46 1.10 -4.49
C PHE A 195 2.96 -0.07 -5.34
N LEU A 196 2.45 -0.14 -6.57
CA LEU A 196 2.92 -1.06 -7.59
C LEU A 196 4.30 -0.62 -8.06
N LYS A 197 5.24 -1.56 -8.02
CA LYS A 197 6.59 -1.31 -8.50
C LYS A 197 7.25 -2.58 -9.03
N PRO A 198 8.31 -2.45 -9.83
CA PRO A 198 9.01 -3.58 -10.40
C PRO A 198 9.90 -4.27 -9.32
N THR A 199 10.00 -5.61 -9.29
CA THR A 199 10.88 -6.33 -8.33
C THR A 199 12.06 -7.05 -8.98
N ILE A 200 12.06 -7.20 -10.30
CA ILE A 200 13.15 -7.86 -11.00
C ILE A 200 14.32 -6.88 -11.14
N ALA A 201 15.54 -7.34 -10.84
CA ALA A 201 16.74 -6.52 -10.92
C ALA A 201 17.25 -6.32 -12.36
N ASN A 202 16.79 -7.14 -13.29
CA ASN A 202 17.24 -7.13 -14.69
C ASN A 202 16.04 -7.17 -15.65
N TRP A 203 15.74 -6.02 -16.27
CA TRP A 203 14.66 -5.85 -17.26
C TRP A 203 15.17 -6.00 -18.71
N GLY A 204 16.37 -6.55 -18.88
CA GLY A 204 17.14 -6.46 -20.12
C GLY A 204 17.77 -5.07 -20.31
N ASP A 205 18.31 -4.84 -21.50
CA ASP A 205 19.09 -3.63 -21.82
C ASP A 205 18.24 -2.51 -22.48
N SER A 206 16.91 -2.65 -22.50
CA SER A 206 16.03 -1.62 -23.04
C SER A 206 16.02 -0.40 -22.13
N LYS A 207 16.20 0.78 -22.73
CA LYS A 207 16.12 2.07 -22.02
C LYS A 207 14.72 2.33 -21.43
N LEU A 208 13.68 1.85 -22.10
CA LEU A 208 12.27 2.00 -21.71
C LEU A 208 11.58 0.64 -21.87
N SER A 209 11.65 -0.18 -20.82
CA SER A 209 10.97 -1.48 -20.80
C SER A 209 9.51 -1.31 -20.40
N ASP A 210 8.58 -2.01 -21.06
CA ASP A 210 7.15 -2.01 -20.70
C ASP A 210 6.89 -2.54 -19.28
N TYR A 211 7.87 -3.22 -18.69
CA TYR A 211 7.83 -3.75 -17.33
C TYR A 211 8.45 -2.80 -16.28
N ALA A 212 9.11 -1.72 -16.71
CA ALA A 212 9.76 -0.75 -15.83
C ALA A 212 8.79 0.36 -15.41
N LEU A 213 7.71 0.01 -14.71
CA LEU A 213 6.69 0.96 -14.26
C LEU A 213 6.48 0.98 -12.74
N GLY A 214 6.18 2.16 -12.21
CA GLY A 214 5.78 2.35 -10.82
C GLY A 214 4.56 3.26 -10.74
N CYS A 215 3.52 2.86 -10.01
CA CYS A 215 2.33 3.68 -9.83
C CYS A 215 1.54 3.30 -8.57
N ILE A 216 0.63 4.19 -8.15
CA ILE A 216 -0.31 3.90 -7.08
C ILE A 216 -1.57 3.29 -7.68
N VAL A 217 -1.88 2.07 -7.26
CA VAL A 217 -3.10 1.35 -7.67
C VAL A 217 -4.12 1.44 -6.55
N LYS A 218 -5.34 1.90 -6.85
CA LYS A 218 -6.46 1.82 -5.90
C LYS A 218 -6.97 0.38 -5.86
N MET A 219 -7.19 -0.16 -4.66
CA MET A 219 -7.56 -1.57 -4.50
C MET A 219 -8.98 -1.90 -4.98
N ASN A 220 -9.78 -0.88 -5.28
CA ASN A 220 -11.10 -1.00 -5.90
C ASN A 220 -11.15 -0.49 -7.35
N ALA A 221 -10.00 -0.20 -7.98
CA ALA A 221 -9.98 0.26 -9.35
C ALA A 221 -10.60 -0.79 -10.29
N PRO A 222 -11.38 -0.39 -11.31
CA PRO A 222 -11.90 -1.33 -12.30
C PRO A 222 -10.80 -2.19 -12.93
N GLY A 223 -11.01 -3.51 -12.97
CA GLY A 223 -10.04 -4.48 -13.46
C GLY A 223 -9.07 -5.04 -12.40
N VAL A 224 -8.97 -4.41 -11.22
CA VAL A 224 -8.20 -4.95 -10.09
C VAL A 224 -9.00 -6.04 -9.38
N LYS A 225 -8.42 -7.23 -9.31
CA LYS A 225 -9.02 -8.41 -8.66
C LYS A 225 -8.09 -8.96 -7.60
N HIS A 226 -8.64 -9.31 -6.45
CA HIS A 226 -7.90 -9.92 -5.34
C HIS A 226 -8.24 -11.39 -5.26
N ILE A 227 -7.30 -12.26 -5.63
CA ILE A 227 -7.46 -13.72 -5.52
C ILE A 227 -6.75 -14.18 -4.25
N CYS A 228 -7.52 -14.38 -3.18
CA CYS A 228 -6.98 -14.68 -1.86
C CYS A 228 -6.80 -16.19 -1.65
N ARG A 229 -5.67 -16.55 -1.04
CA ARG A 229 -5.49 -17.87 -0.42
C ARG A 229 -6.52 -18.09 0.70
N THR A 230 -6.73 -19.35 1.07
CA THR A 230 -7.52 -19.70 2.25
C THR A 230 -6.96 -19.02 3.51
N GLY A 231 -7.86 -18.48 4.33
CA GLY A 231 -7.55 -17.88 5.62
C GLY A 231 -7.32 -18.91 6.72
N PHE A 232 -6.85 -18.44 7.87
CA PHE A 232 -6.64 -19.26 9.07
C PHE A 232 -7.68 -19.02 10.17
N ALA A 233 -8.58 -18.05 9.99
CA ALA A 233 -9.58 -17.74 11.00
C ALA A 233 -10.54 -18.92 11.23
N GLY A 234 -10.89 -19.20 12.49
CA GLY A 234 -11.81 -20.28 12.85
C GLY A 234 -11.27 -21.70 12.65
N ARG A 235 -9.95 -21.86 12.60
CA ARG A 235 -9.24 -23.14 12.61
C ARG A 235 -8.42 -23.31 13.87
#